data_AF-A0A839AFH8-F1
#
_entry.id   AF-A0A839AFH8-F1
#
_cell.length_a   1.000
_cell.length_b   1.000
_cell.length_c   1.000
_cell.angle_alpha   90.00
_cell.angle_beta   90.00
_cell.angle_gamma   90.00
#
_symmetry.space_group_name_H-M   'P 1'
#
loop_
_entity.id
_entity.type
_entity.pdbx_description
1 polymer ?
#
loop_
_entity_poly.entity_id
_entity_poly.type
_entity_poly.pdbx_seq_one_letter_code
_entity_poly.pdbx_strand_id
1 'polypeptide(L)'
;MAEVTVQPSDFNAHKATYEGFINIGKISVVALLNVLLCLILFSFGGTAGTIFGWILMVALLIAAAVGIALGPKGWVPSAAVFGLSVLAAIVTAG
;
A
#
# COMPACT_ATOMS: atom_id res chain seq x y z
N MET A 1 -46.98 -4.90 -5.63
CA MET A 1 -45.61 -4.95 -5.08
C MET A 1 -44.69 -5.10 -6.28
N ALA A 2 -43.86 -4.12 -6.59
CA ALA A 2 -42.96 -4.22 -7.74
C ALA A 2 -41.93 -5.31 -7.43
N GLU A 3 -41.81 -6.31 -8.30
CA GLU A 3 -40.77 -7.32 -8.21
C GLU A 3 -39.43 -6.63 -8.47
N VAL A 4 -38.60 -6.51 -7.43
CA VAL A 4 -37.23 -6.03 -7.56
C VAL A 4 -36.43 -7.15 -8.22
N THR A 5 -36.44 -7.17 -9.55
CA THR A 5 -35.56 -8.05 -10.32
C THR A 5 -34.16 -7.46 -10.26
N VAL A 6 -33.26 -8.09 -9.51
CA VAL A 6 -31.86 -7.67 -9.49
C VAL A 6 -31.30 -7.91 -10.89
N GLN A 7 -31.12 -6.82 -11.64
CA GLN A 7 -30.61 -6.91 -13.01
C GLN A 7 -29.16 -7.43 -12.94
N PRO A 8 -28.75 -8.34 -13.84
CA PRO A 8 -27.37 -8.84 -13.89
C PRO A 8 -26.30 -7.74 -13.98
N SER A 9 -26.66 -6.59 -14.55
CA SER A 9 -25.80 -5.39 -14.58
C SER A 9 -25.53 -4.79 -13.20
N ASP A 10 -26.50 -4.82 -12.27
CA ASP A 10 -26.31 -4.34 -10.89
C ASP A 10 -25.36 -5.26 -10.11
N PHE A 11 -25.43 -6.58 -10.32
CA PHE A 11 -24.51 -7.53 -9.70
C PHE A 11 -23.05 -7.32 -10.13
N ASN A 12 -22.83 -7.05 -11.42
CA ASN A 12 -21.49 -6.79 -11.94
C ASN A 12 -20.90 -5.47 -11.41
N ALA A 13 -21.70 -4.42 -11.30
CA ALA A 13 -21.28 -3.16 -10.70
C ALA A 13 -20.92 -3.35 -9.21
N HIS A 14 -21.75 -4.08 -8.46
CA HIS A 14 -21.49 -4.37 -7.04
C HIS A 14 -20.19 -5.16 -6.83
N LYS A 15 -19.95 -6.16 -7.69
CA LYS A 15 -18.71 -6.95 -7.65
C LYS A 15 -17.48 -6.09 -7.94
N ALA A 16 -17.55 -5.20 -8.93
CA ALA A 16 -16.44 -4.30 -9.27
C ALA A 16 -16.09 -3.35 -8.12
N THR A 17 -17.10 -2.80 -7.43
CA THR A 17 -16.86 -1.95 -6.25
C THR A 17 -16.23 -2.74 -5.10
N TYR A 18 -16.69 -3.96 -4.84
CA TYR A 18 -16.11 -4.83 -3.81
C TYR A 18 -14.64 -5.17 -4.08
N GLU A 19 -14.30 -5.52 -5.34
CA GLU A 19 -12.92 -5.77 -5.74
C GLU A 19 -12.05 -4.51 -5.59
N GLY A 20 -12.61 -3.33 -5.91
CA GLY A 20 -11.98 -2.04 -5.64
C GLY A 20 -11.66 -1.82 -4.16
N PHE A 21 -12.64 -2.04 -3.28
CA PHE A 21 -12.45 -1.92 -1.83
C PHE A 21 -11.36 -2.86 -1.30
N ILE A 22 -11.35 -4.13 -1.74
CA ILE A 22 -10.33 -5.09 -1.32
C ILE A 22 -8.94 -4.64 -1.78
N ASN A 23 -8.80 -4.18 -3.03
CA ASN A 23 -7.49 -3.81 -3.57
C ASN A 23 -6.93 -2.57 -2.89
N ILE A 24 -7.76 -1.55 -2.64
CA ILE A 24 -7.36 -0.37 -1.87
C ILE A 24 -6.99 -0.78 -0.45
N GLY A 25 -7.80 -1.61 0.21
CA GLY A 25 -7.51 -2.11 1.56
C GLY A 25 -6.14 -2.79 1.65
N LYS A 26 -5.80 -3.65 0.69
CA LYS A 26 -4.47 -4.31 0.64
C LYS A 26 -3.34 -3.28 0.52
N ILE A 27 -3.48 -2.30 -0.37
CA ILE A 27 -2.48 -1.23 -0.57
C ILE A 27 -2.32 -0.41 0.72
N SER A 28 -3.43 -0.02 1.36
CA SER A 28 -3.43 0.77 2.60
C SER A 28 -2.75 0.06 3.77
N VAL A 29 -2.97 -1.26 3.94
CA VAL A 29 -2.31 -2.03 5.00
C VAL A 29 -0.79 -2.05 4.80
N VAL A 30 -0.32 -2.31 3.58
CA VAL A 30 1.12 -2.31 3.30
C VAL A 30 1.72 -0.90 3.47
N ALA A 31 0.99 0.13 3.04
CA ALA A 31 1.42 1.52 3.24
C ALA A 31 1.57 1.88 4.72
N LEU A 32 0.61 1.48 5.57
CA LEU A 32 0.69 1.70 7.02
C LEU A 32 1.91 1.04 7.64
N LEU A 33 2.16 -0.24 7.32
CA LEU A 33 3.34 -0.94 7.83
C LEU A 33 4.64 -0.26 7.41
N ASN A 34 4.67 0.28 6.19
CA ASN A 34 5.85 0.94 5.67
C ASN A 34 6.09 2.33 6.30
N VAL A 35 5.03 3.06 6.61
CA VAL A 35 5.11 4.29 7.42
C VAL A 35 5.72 3.98 8.79
N LEU A 36 5.29 2.90 9.44
CA LEU A 36 5.87 2.49 10.73
C LEU A 36 7.37 2.18 10.62
N LEU A 37 7.81 1.51 9.55
CA LEU A 37 9.24 1.29 9.29
C LEU A 37 10.01 2.59 9.06
N CYS A 38 9.43 3.55 8.33
CA CYS A 38 10.04 4.85 8.14
C CYS A 38 10.18 5.59 9.48
N LEU A 39 9.19 5.50 10.37
CA LEU A 39 9.28 6.07 11.72
C LEU A 39 10.42 5.43 12.55
N ILE A 40 10.62 4.12 12.42
CA ILE A 40 11.76 3.42 13.05
C ILE A 40 13.08 3.95 12.49
N LEU A 41 13.20 4.08 11.17
CA LEU A 41 14.39 4.64 10.50
C LEU A 41 14.70 6.06 10.97
N PHE A 42 13.68 6.91 11.11
CA PHE A 42 13.84 8.28 11.61
C PHE A 42 14.22 8.34 13.09
N SER A 43 13.73 7.39 13.89
CA SER A 43 13.95 7.40 15.34
C SER A 43 15.29 6.77 15.74
N PHE A 44 15.72 5.71 15.04
CA PHE A 44 16.83 4.86 15.47
C PHE A 44 17.96 4.73 14.45
N GLY A 45 17.75 5.10 13.18
CA GLY A 45 18.74 4.84 12.13
C GLY A 45 19.82 5.92 11.94
N GLY A 46 19.86 6.94 12.80
CA GLY A 46 20.80 8.05 12.70
C GLY A 46 20.68 8.82 11.38
N THR A 47 21.79 9.41 10.91
CA THR A 47 21.80 10.20 9.66
C THR A 47 21.45 9.34 8.43
N ALA A 48 21.98 8.12 8.35
CA ALA A 48 21.71 7.22 7.24
C ALA A 48 20.23 6.80 7.20
N GLY A 49 19.67 6.38 8.34
CA GLY A 49 18.25 6.05 8.46
C GLY A 49 17.34 7.22 8.14
N THR A 50 17.72 8.45 8.48
CA THR A 50 16.95 9.65 8.11
C THR A 50 16.88 9.87 6.61
N ILE A 51 18.00 9.72 5.90
CA ILE A 51 18.06 9.86 4.44
C ILE A 51 17.24 8.75 3.77
N PHE A 52 17.46 7.50 4.16
CA PHE A 52 16.71 6.36 3.62
C PHE A 52 15.22 6.45 3.93
N GLY A 53 14.85 6.91 5.13
CA GLY A 53 13.46 7.09 5.52
C GLY A 53 12.71 8.05 4.58
N TRP A 54 13.32 9.16 4.17
CA TRP A 54 12.71 10.07 3.19
C TRP A 54 12.59 9.46 1.80
N ILE A 55 13.65 8.79 1.31
CA ILE A 55 13.64 8.12 0.01
C ILE A 55 12.53 7.07 -0.04
N LEU A 56 12.42 6.25 1.00
CA LEU A 56 11.44 5.17 1.09
C LEU A 56 10.01 5.70 1.29
N MET A 57 9.83 6.82 2.00
CA MET A 57 8.52 7.47 2.11
C MET A 57 8.02 7.96 0.75
N VAL A 58 8.88 8.63 -0.03
CA VAL A 58 8.51 9.09 -1.38
C VAL A 58 8.24 7.90 -2.30
N ALA A 59 9.08 6.87 -2.24
CA ALA A 59 8.88 5.64 -3.01
C ALA A 59 7.54 4.95 -2.65
N LEU A 60 7.16 4.96 -1.37
CA LEU A 60 5.89 4.42 -0.91
C LEU A 60 4.69 5.18 -1.48
N LEU A 61 4.73 6.52 -1.47
CA LEU A 61 3.65 7.34 -2.01
C LEU A 61 3.47 7.09 -3.51
N ILE A 62 4.57 6.99 -4.26
CA ILE A 62 4.54 6.66 -5.68
C ILE A 62 3.99 5.24 -5.88
N ALA A 63 4.47 4.27 -5.10
CA ALA A 63 4.02 2.88 -5.19
C ALA A 63 2.53 2.71 -4.83
N ALA A 64 2.02 3.47 -3.86
CA ALA A 64 0.61 3.49 -3.51
C ALA A 64 -0.25 4.10 -4.62
N ALA A 65 0.18 5.23 -5.20
CA ALA A 65 -0.50 5.87 -6.32
C ALA A 65 -0.56 4.97 -7.57
N VAL A 66 0.57 4.34 -7.92
CA VAL A 66 0.65 3.37 -9.02
C VAL A 66 -0.16 2.11 -8.71
N GLY A 67 -0.16 1.66 -7.44
CA GLY A 67 -0.92 0.50 -6.99
C GLY A 67 -2.42 0.65 -7.21
N ILE A 68 -2.98 1.85 -6.97
CA ILE A 68 -4.40 2.12 -7.20
C ILE A 68 -4.78 1.93 -8.68
N ALA A 69 -3.89 2.28 -9.62
CA ALA A 69 -4.12 2.12 -11.05
C ALA A 69 -3.98 0.66 -11.55
N LEU A 70 -3.24 -0.20 -10.83
CA LEU A 70 -2.93 -1.58 -11.22
C LEU A 70 -3.98 -2.62 -10.77
N GLY A 71 -5.03 -2.20 -10.06
CA GLY A 71 -6.14 -3.05 -9.68
C GLY A 71 -5.72 -4.27 -8.84
N PRO A 72 -6.03 -5.52 -9.25
CA PRO A 72 -5.81 -6.72 -8.43
C PRO A 72 -4.36 -6.96 -7.97
N LYS A 73 -3.37 -6.48 -8.76
CA LYS A 73 -1.94 -6.61 -8.46
C LYS A 73 -1.33 -5.32 -7.91
N GLY A 74 -2.16 -4.32 -7.58
CA GLY A 74 -1.73 -3.03 -7.07
C GLY A 74 -0.97 -3.05 -5.76
N TRP A 75 -1.04 -4.15 -5.01
CA TRP A 75 -0.30 -4.32 -3.76
C TRP A 75 1.19 -4.61 -3.98
N VAL A 76 1.59 -5.13 -5.16
CA VAL A 76 2.96 -5.60 -5.43
C VAL A 76 4.00 -4.47 -5.34
N PRO A 77 3.81 -3.28 -5.95
CA PRO A 77 4.75 -2.17 -5.82
C PRO A 77 4.95 -1.75 -4.36
N SER A 78 3.87 -1.64 -3.59
CA SER A 78 3.94 -1.26 -2.18
C SER A 78 4.67 -2.32 -1.35
N ALA A 79 4.48 -3.61 -1.65
CA ALA A 79 5.18 -4.70 -0.98
C ALA A 79 6.68 -4.73 -1.30
N ALA A 80 7.08 -4.37 -2.52
CA ALA A 80 8.48 -4.24 -2.89
C ALA A 80 9.17 -3.11 -2.09
N VAL A 81 8.54 -1.95 -1.98
CA VAL A 81 9.06 -0.84 -1.15
C VAL A 81 9.11 -1.24 0.32
N PHE A 82 8.11 -1.97 0.81
CA PHE A 82 8.11 -2.49 2.17
C PHE A 82 9.32 -3.41 2.44
N GLY A 83 9.61 -4.36 1.55
CA GLY A 83 10.77 -5.24 1.66
C GLY A 83 12.10 -4.46 1.70
N LEU A 84 12.24 -3.45 0.84
CA LEU A 84 13.42 -2.56 0.87
C LEU A 84 13.52 -1.77 2.17
N SER A 85 12.38 -1.34 2.72
CA SER A 85 12.35 -0.58 3.98
C SER A 85 12.71 -1.45 5.18
N VAL A 86 12.32 -2.73 5.18
CA VAL A 86 12.76 -3.70 6.20
C VAL A 86 14.28 -3.87 6.13
N LEU A 87 14.84 -4.06 4.94
CA LEU A 87 16.28 -4.19 4.77
C LEU A 87 17.04 -2.95 5.24
N ALA A 88 16.55 -1.76 4.86
CA ALA A 88 17.12 -0.50 5.32
C ALA A 88 17.06 -0.37 6.86
N ALA A 89 15.94 -0.76 7.48
CA ALA A 89 15.79 -0.72 8.93
C ALA A 89 16.79 -1.64 9.63
N ILE A 90 16.99 -2.86 9.14
CA ILE A 90 17.96 -3.82 9.71
C ILE A 90 19.38 -3.27 9.62
N VAL A 91 19.77 -2.69 8.48
CA VAL A 91 21.16 -2.24 8.25
C VAL A 91 21.48 -0.93 8.97
N THR A 92 20.49 -0.06 9.15
CA THR A 92 20.72 1.30 9.69
C THR A 92 20.32 1.47 11.15
N ALA A 93 19.36 0.70 11.66
CA ALA A 93 18.89 0.77 13.04
C ALA A 93 19.26 -0.45 13.89
N GLY A 94 19.99 -1.42 13.32
CA GLY A 94 20.56 -2.57 14.01
C GLY A 94 21.95 -2.33 14.61
#